data_AF-A0A6C0JJR3-F1
#
_entry.id   AF-A0A6C0JJR3-F1
#
_cell.length_a   1.000
_cell.length_b   1.000
_cell.length_c   1.000
_cell.angle_alpha   90.00
_cell.angle_beta   90.00
_cell.angle_gamma   90.00
#
_symmetry.space_group_name_H-M   'P 1'
#
loop_
_entity.id
_entity.type
_entity.pdbx_description
1 polymer ?
#
loop_
_entity_poly.entity_id
_entity_poly.type
_entity_poly.pdbx_seq_one_letter_code
_entity_poly.pdbx_strand_id
1 'polypeptide(L)'
;MNCIAVLTRGYNNYNEYSMLIKRNKHIEIHLNNKSTDVLIFHEGNISNEHQIKISNETPLLNIKFINISGKAFKPEKSNIVFDANTRMFGLSYRHMCSFWFVDFWEFVKDYEYLLRIDEDCFIDCSIDDIFLKLVSGNLFVVGTYSHDEHFVTRGLNDFSIQFMNHYSINVNGENYKFNRRDPSGPYTNLFGISLKIRNNDLFRKYVKEVDISNKIYERRWGDLPLWGEVIDYIFGKDTLLIDKTIKYYHDSHHTQVN
;
A
#
# COMPACT_ATOMS: atom_id res chain seq x y z
N MET A 1 13.87 4.57 -11.28
CA MET A 1 13.61 3.13 -11.55
C MET A 1 12.24 2.74 -11.02
N ASN A 2 11.50 1.90 -11.74
CA ASN A 2 10.13 1.48 -11.39
C ASN A 2 10.14 0.10 -10.72
N CYS A 3 9.20 -0.15 -9.81
CA CYS A 3 8.91 -1.49 -9.33
C CYS A 3 7.42 -1.76 -9.19
N ILE A 4 7.07 -3.03 -9.33
CA ILE A 4 5.77 -3.59 -8.97
C ILE A 4 5.96 -4.34 -7.65
N ALA A 5 5.04 -4.21 -6.70
CA ALA A 5 5.18 -4.81 -5.39
C ALA A 5 3.95 -5.62 -4.98
N VAL A 6 4.20 -6.69 -4.24
CA VAL A 6 3.18 -7.49 -3.52
C VAL A 6 3.73 -7.88 -2.16
N LEU A 7 2.85 -7.93 -1.16
CA LEU A 7 3.10 -8.58 0.11
C LEU A 7 2.33 -9.90 0.09
N THR A 8 3.05 -11.01 0.22
CA THR A 8 2.46 -12.35 0.22
C THR A 8 2.99 -13.15 1.40
N ARG A 9 2.20 -14.12 1.85
CA ARG A 9 2.61 -15.05 2.90
C ARG A 9 3.37 -16.22 2.31
N GLY A 10 4.19 -16.85 3.13
CA GLY A 10 4.78 -18.14 2.81
C GLY A 10 3.83 -19.29 3.10
N TYR A 11 3.81 -20.25 2.18
CA TYR A 11 3.07 -21.50 2.28
C TYR A 11 4.00 -22.71 2.34
N ASN A 12 3.55 -23.75 3.04
CA ASN A 12 4.25 -25.04 3.15
C ASN A 12 4.12 -25.86 1.86
N ASN A 13 3.00 -25.73 1.15
CA ASN A 13 2.79 -26.40 -0.13
C ASN A 13 2.91 -25.40 -1.28
N TYR A 14 3.73 -25.75 -2.28
CA TYR A 14 3.90 -24.96 -3.50
C TYR A 14 2.57 -24.64 -4.22
N ASN A 15 1.60 -25.55 -4.21
CA ASN A 15 0.35 -25.36 -4.92
C ASN A 15 -0.51 -24.20 -4.36
N GLU A 16 -0.24 -23.78 -3.12
CA GLU A 16 -0.92 -22.64 -2.50
C GLU A 16 -0.53 -21.29 -3.13
N TYR A 17 0.60 -21.22 -3.85
CA TYR A 17 1.00 -20.01 -4.60
C TYR A 17 0.28 -19.84 -5.94
N SER A 18 -0.72 -20.67 -6.27
CA SER A 18 -1.47 -20.57 -7.53
C SER A 18 -2.05 -19.17 -7.78
N MET A 19 -2.50 -18.48 -6.73
CA MET A 19 -3.00 -17.10 -6.80
C MET A 19 -1.89 -16.12 -7.22
N LEU A 20 -0.77 -16.13 -6.49
CA LEU A 20 0.41 -15.32 -6.79
C LEU A 20 0.93 -15.57 -8.21
N ILE A 21 0.99 -16.82 -8.65
CA ILE A 21 1.42 -17.20 -9.99
C ILE A 21 0.45 -16.65 -11.04
N LYS A 22 -0.85 -16.76 -10.81
CA LYS A 22 -1.86 -16.19 -11.72
C LYS A 22 -1.72 -14.68 -11.82
N ARG A 23 -1.59 -13.97 -10.70
CA ARG A 23 -1.30 -12.52 -10.68
C ARG A 23 -0.03 -12.17 -11.45
N ASN A 24 1.05 -12.92 -11.27
CA ASN A 24 2.30 -12.72 -12.02
C ASN A 24 2.10 -12.92 -13.52
N LYS A 25 1.34 -13.95 -13.96
CA LYS A 25 1.04 -14.17 -15.39
C LYS A 25 0.28 -12.99 -16.00
N HIS A 26 -0.67 -12.39 -15.27
CA HIS A 26 -1.32 -11.16 -15.71
C HIS A 26 -0.33 -9.99 -15.84
N ILE A 27 0.56 -9.80 -14.86
CA ILE A 27 1.60 -8.77 -14.95
C ILE A 27 2.51 -9.03 -16.15
N GLU A 28 2.89 -10.27 -16.41
CA GLU A 28 3.74 -10.64 -17.54
C GLU A 28 3.07 -10.32 -18.89
N ILE A 29 1.75 -10.46 -19.00
CA ILE A 29 1.01 -10.10 -20.22
C ILE A 29 0.95 -8.58 -20.40
N HIS A 30 0.76 -7.83 -19.32
CA HIS A 30 0.41 -6.40 -19.37
C HIS A 30 1.58 -5.43 -19.10
N LEU A 31 2.78 -5.95 -18.85
CA LEU A 31 4.00 -5.18 -18.66
C LEU A 31 4.90 -5.32 -19.90
N ASN A 32 5.07 -4.25 -20.68
CA ASN A 32 6.00 -4.22 -21.80
C ASN A 32 7.44 -4.07 -21.33
N ASN A 33 7.71 -3.18 -20.37
CA ASN A 33 9.06 -2.99 -19.85
C ASN A 33 9.48 -4.10 -18.87
N LYS A 34 10.07 -5.17 -19.41
CA LYS A 34 10.58 -6.33 -18.66
C LYS A 34 11.76 -6.04 -17.74
N SER A 35 12.36 -4.85 -17.81
CA SER A 35 13.38 -4.42 -16.84
C SER A 35 12.78 -3.93 -15.52
N THR A 36 11.45 -3.81 -15.42
CA THR A 36 10.78 -3.40 -14.18
C THR A 36 10.86 -4.53 -13.16
N ASP A 37 11.36 -4.23 -11.97
CA ASP A 37 11.46 -5.22 -10.90
C ASP A 37 10.07 -5.57 -10.34
N VAL A 38 9.85 -6.85 -10.07
CA VAL A 38 8.69 -7.34 -9.33
C VAL A 38 9.15 -7.78 -7.95
N LEU A 39 8.85 -6.96 -6.94
CA LEU A 39 9.21 -7.20 -5.56
C LEU A 39 8.13 -8.05 -4.88
N ILE A 40 8.54 -9.21 -4.38
CA ILE A 40 7.69 -10.09 -3.57
C ILE A 40 8.17 -10.00 -2.13
N PHE A 41 7.48 -9.21 -1.32
CA PHE A 41 7.72 -9.10 0.11
C PHE A 41 7.15 -10.31 0.83
N HIS A 42 7.96 -10.92 1.71
CA HIS A 42 7.55 -12.09 2.49
C HIS A 42 8.24 -12.14 3.85
N GLU A 43 7.66 -12.86 4.81
CA GLU A 43 8.11 -12.91 6.21
C GLU A 43 9.29 -13.88 6.44
N GLY A 44 10.10 -14.14 5.40
CA GLY A 44 11.18 -15.15 5.46
C GLY A 44 10.69 -16.60 5.37
N ASN A 45 9.39 -16.80 5.11
CA ASN A 45 8.69 -18.08 5.09
C ASN A 45 8.45 -18.66 3.67
N ILE A 46 9.09 -18.10 2.64
CA ILE A 46 9.10 -18.69 1.29
C ILE A 46 10.46 -19.35 1.08
N SER A 47 10.48 -20.68 0.99
CA SER A 47 11.72 -21.44 0.80
C SER A 47 12.37 -21.12 -0.55
N ASN A 48 13.70 -21.25 -0.65
CA ASN A 48 14.41 -21.04 -1.91
C ASN A 48 13.88 -21.93 -3.05
N GLU A 49 13.46 -23.16 -2.73
CA GLU A 49 12.83 -24.05 -3.70
C GLU A 49 11.52 -23.46 -4.24
N HIS A 50 10.65 -22.94 -3.37
CA HIS A 50 9.42 -22.27 -3.80
C HIS A 50 9.71 -20.99 -4.60
N GLN A 51 10.68 -20.19 -4.19
CA GLN A 51 11.08 -18.98 -4.92
C GLN A 51 11.53 -19.29 -6.35
N ILE A 52 12.34 -20.35 -6.55
CA ILE A 52 12.78 -20.82 -7.86
C ILE A 52 11.59 -21.26 -8.70
N LYS A 53 10.69 -22.08 -8.14
CA LYS A 53 9.50 -22.56 -8.87
C LYS A 53 8.57 -21.41 -9.27
N ILE A 54 8.28 -20.48 -8.36
CA ILE A 54 7.48 -19.27 -8.67
C ILE A 54 8.12 -18.47 -9.80
N SER A 55 9.45 -18.28 -9.78
CA SER A 55 10.16 -17.55 -10.84
C SER A 55 10.09 -18.25 -12.19
N ASN A 56 10.19 -19.58 -12.20
CA ASN A 56 10.10 -20.38 -13.42
C ASN A 56 8.71 -20.37 -14.07
N GLU A 57 7.64 -20.08 -13.32
CA GLU A 57 6.28 -19.95 -13.85
C GLU A 57 6.04 -18.64 -14.63
N THR A 58 6.88 -17.63 -14.42
CA THR A 58 6.82 -16.32 -15.10
C THR A 58 8.23 -15.81 -15.41
N PRO A 59 8.94 -16.46 -16.35
CA PRO A 59 10.37 -16.23 -16.59
C PRO A 59 10.69 -14.88 -17.24
N LEU A 60 9.71 -14.13 -17.74
CA LEU A 60 9.93 -12.81 -18.32
C LEU A 60 9.86 -11.69 -17.27
N LEU A 61 9.48 -12.02 -16.03
CA LEU A 61 9.46 -11.06 -14.92
C LEU A 61 10.79 -11.07 -14.16
N ASN A 62 11.33 -9.89 -13.88
CA ASN A 62 12.47 -9.74 -13.00
C ASN A 62 12.04 -9.78 -11.53
N ILE A 63 11.79 -10.99 -11.02
CA ILE A 63 11.28 -11.19 -9.65
C ILE A 63 12.41 -11.10 -8.62
N LYS A 64 12.17 -10.34 -7.55
CA LYS A 64 13.04 -10.23 -6.38
C LYS A 64 12.25 -10.56 -5.12
N PHE A 65 12.66 -11.62 -4.41
CA PHE A 65 12.10 -11.97 -3.11
C PHE A 65 12.79 -11.17 -2.01
N ILE A 66 12.00 -10.43 -1.24
CA ILE A 66 12.48 -9.53 -0.20
C ILE A 66 11.97 -10.02 1.14
N ASN A 67 12.88 -10.53 1.98
CA ASN A 67 12.56 -10.92 3.34
C ASN A 67 12.39 -9.69 4.23
N ILE A 68 11.19 -9.49 4.78
CA ILE A 68 10.84 -8.33 5.59
C ILE A 68 10.81 -8.60 7.10
N SER A 69 11.03 -9.84 7.55
CA SER A 69 10.81 -10.25 8.96
C SER A 69 11.68 -9.53 9.98
N GLY A 70 12.80 -8.93 9.55
CA GLY A 70 13.68 -8.13 10.42
C GLY A 70 13.22 -6.68 10.64
N LYS A 71 12.18 -6.20 9.93
CA LYS A 71 11.74 -4.79 10.00
C LYS A 71 10.23 -4.62 10.11
N ALA A 72 9.45 -5.50 9.50
CA ALA A 72 8.00 -5.52 9.55
C ALA A 72 7.51 -6.73 10.36
N PHE A 73 6.20 -6.83 10.61
CA PHE A 73 5.60 -7.97 11.32
C PHE A 73 6.18 -8.19 12.74
N LYS A 74 6.42 -7.07 13.44
CA LYS A 74 7.11 -7.04 14.73
C LYS A 74 6.34 -7.77 15.86
N PRO A 75 6.92 -8.81 16.49
CA PRO A 75 6.23 -9.62 17.50
C PRO A 75 5.68 -8.84 18.70
N GLU A 76 6.33 -7.75 19.10
CA GLU A 76 5.92 -6.93 20.25
C GLU A 76 4.54 -6.28 20.06
N LYS A 77 4.07 -6.11 18.82
CA LYS A 77 2.73 -5.56 18.52
C LYS A 77 1.60 -6.52 18.94
N SER A 78 1.91 -7.80 19.21
CA SER A 78 0.94 -8.77 19.76
C SER A 78 0.41 -8.43 21.16
N ASN A 79 1.13 -7.57 21.90
CA ASN A 79 0.74 -7.14 23.24
C ASN A 79 -0.29 -5.98 23.23
N ILE A 80 -0.62 -5.43 22.06
CA ILE A 80 -1.54 -4.31 21.93
C ILE A 80 -2.98 -4.83 22.04
N VAL A 81 -3.76 -4.23 22.95
CA VAL A 81 -5.17 -4.58 23.13
C VAL A 81 -5.99 -4.01 21.98
N PHE A 82 -6.66 -4.89 21.22
CA PHE A 82 -7.53 -4.48 20.13
C PHE A 82 -8.85 -3.92 20.67
N ASP A 83 -9.35 -2.87 20.01
CA ASP A 83 -10.70 -2.37 20.23
C ASP A 83 -11.72 -3.48 19.95
N ALA A 84 -12.69 -3.63 20.85
CA ALA A 84 -13.70 -4.68 20.77
C ALA A 84 -14.42 -4.74 19.42
N ASN A 85 -14.71 -3.58 18.81
CA ASN A 85 -15.44 -3.51 17.54
C ASN A 85 -14.61 -3.96 16.34
N THR A 86 -13.28 -4.11 16.50
CA THR A 86 -12.38 -4.47 15.39
C THR A 86 -11.63 -5.77 15.64
N ARG A 87 -11.95 -6.52 16.71
CA ARG A 87 -11.28 -7.79 17.06
C ARG A 87 -11.34 -8.85 15.97
N MET A 88 -12.36 -8.81 15.12
CA MET A 88 -12.48 -9.70 13.96
C MET A 88 -11.31 -9.56 12.98
N PHE A 89 -10.65 -8.40 12.95
CA PHE A 89 -9.43 -8.18 12.19
C PHE A 89 -8.22 -8.61 13.02
N GLY A 90 -7.69 -9.78 12.69
CA GLY A 90 -6.53 -10.38 13.36
C GLY A 90 -5.24 -9.58 13.21
N LEU A 91 -4.22 -10.00 13.96
CA LEU A 91 -2.91 -9.32 14.02
C LEU A 91 -2.23 -9.25 12.65
N SER A 92 -2.27 -10.31 11.86
CA SER A 92 -1.66 -10.35 10.52
C SER A 92 -2.23 -9.29 9.57
N TYR A 93 -3.54 -9.03 9.64
CA TYR A 93 -4.17 -7.97 8.84
C TYR A 93 -3.65 -6.58 9.24
N ARG A 94 -3.49 -6.35 10.55
CA ARG A 94 -2.96 -5.08 11.08
C ARG A 94 -1.49 -4.89 10.73
N HIS A 95 -0.70 -5.97 10.71
CA HIS A 95 0.66 -5.94 10.19
C HIS A 95 0.69 -5.61 8.70
N MET A 96 -0.22 -6.13 7.89
CA MET A 96 -0.32 -5.78 6.47
C MET A 96 -0.60 -4.27 6.29
N CYS A 97 -1.56 -3.71 7.04
CA CYS A 97 -1.83 -2.26 7.00
C CYS A 97 -0.62 -1.43 7.47
N SER A 98 0.05 -1.85 8.55
CA SER A 98 1.29 -1.22 9.02
C SER A 98 2.38 -1.29 7.96
N PHE A 99 2.55 -2.45 7.32
CA PHE A 99 3.58 -2.64 6.31
C PHE A 99 3.41 -1.68 5.15
N TRP A 100 2.20 -1.59 4.59
CA TRP A 100 1.90 -0.74 3.42
C TRP A 100 1.83 0.76 3.70
N PHE A 101 1.88 1.17 4.97
CA PHE A 101 1.91 2.59 5.33
C PHE A 101 3.24 3.03 5.94
N VAL A 102 3.81 2.19 6.81
CA VAL A 102 4.96 2.51 7.67
C VAL A 102 6.23 1.81 7.20
N ASP A 103 6.20 0.51 6.92
CA ASP A 103 7.44 -0.27 6.87
C ASP A 103 8.03 -0.41 5.45
N PHE A 104 7.19 -0.40 4.40
CA PHE A 104 7.64 -0.73 3.04
C PHE A 104 8.70 0.24 2.48
N TRP A 105 8.75 1.48 2.99
CA TRP A 105 9.74 2.50 2.61
C TRP A 105 11.18 2.03 2.74
N GLU A 106 11.46 1.18 3.72
CA GLU A 106 12.81 0.67 3.98
C GLU A 106 13.34 -0.17 2.81
N PHE A 107 12.44 -0.78 2.04
CA PHE A 107 12.77 -1.76 1.01
C PHE A 107 12.70 -1.20 -0.41
N VAL A 108 12.25 0.05 -0.57
CA VAL A 108 12.04 0.67 -1.89
C VAL A 108 12.89 1.93 -2.08
N LYS A 109 13.99 2.05 -1.33
CA LYS A 109 14.87 3.24 -1.37
C LYS A 109 15.48 3.50 -2.74
N ASP A 110 15.80 2.44 -3.49
CA ASP A 110 16.45 2.56 -4.81
C ASP A 110 15.46 2.77 -5.96
N TYR A 111 14.16 2.88 -5.66
CA TYR A 111 13.09 3.07 -6.63
C TYR A 111 12.52 4.49 -6.55
N GLU A 112 11.99 4.95 -7.68
CA GLU A 112 11.35 6.25 -7.85
C GLU A 112 9.83 6.13 -7.88
N TYR A 113 9.31 5.02 -8.41
CA TYR A 113 7.90 4.75 -8.56
C TYR A 113 7.60 3.31 -8.17
N LEU A 114 6.50 3.12 -7.44
CA LEU A 114 6.00 1.80 -7.05
C LEU A 114 4.57 1.64 -7.54
N LEU A 115 4.24 0.46 -8.05
CA LEU A 115 2.88 0.01 -8.28
C LEU A 115 2.60 -1.21 -7.38
N ARG A 116 1.79 -1.02 -6.34
CA ARG A 116 1.26 -2.14 -5.56
C ARG A 116 0.22 -2.86 -6.41
N ILE A 117 0.30 -4.19 -6.45
CA ILE A 117 -0.73 -5.08 -6.99
C ILE A 117 -0.82 -6.26 -6.01
N ASP A 118 -1.92 -6.36 -5.26
CA ASP A 118 -2.12 -7.41 -4.27
C ASP A 118 -2.13 -8.82 -4.91
N GLU A 119 -1.94 -9.84 -4.09
CA GLU A 119 -1.75 -11.22 -4.54
C GLU A 119 -2.90 -11.75 -5.40
N ASP A 120 -4.12 -11.27 -5.12
CA ASP A 120 -5.39 -11.68 -5.72
C ASP A 120 -5.98 -10.63 -6.67
N CYS A 121 -5.14 -9.70 -7.15
CA CYS A 121 -5.50 -8.72 -8.17
C CYS A 121 -4.99 -9.15 -9.56
N PHE A 122 -5.88 -9.24 -10.53
CA PHE A 122 -5.55 -9.58 -11.92
C PHE A 122 -5.75 -8.35 -12.81
N ILE A 123 -4.63 -7.74 -13.21
CA ILE A 123 -4.63 -6.57 -14.08
C ILE A 123 -5.08 -6.91 -15.50
N ASP A 124 -5.83 -5.99 -16.11
CA ASP A 124 -6.34 -6.04 -17.48
C ASP A 124 -6.17 -4.67 -18.18
N CYS A 125 -5.03 -4.03 -17.95
CA CYS A 125 -4.65 -2.75 -18.56
C CYS A 125 -3.13 -2.60 -18.63
N SER A 126 -2.62 -1.66 -19.43
CA SER A 126 -1.17 -1.41 -19.57
C SER A 126 -0.56 -0.94 -18.25
N ILE A 127 0.40 -1.69 -17.71
CA ILE A 127 1.14 -1.29 -16.51
C ILE A 127 2.08 -0.12 -16.79
N ASP A 128 2.71 -0.11 -17.98
CA ASP A 128 3.60 0.97 -18.39
C ASP A 128 2.85 2.31 -18.43
N ASP A 129 1.58 2.32 -18.84
CA ASP A 129 0.75 3.53 -18.86
C ASP A 129 0.52 4.09 -17.45
N ILE A 130 0.42 3.24 -16.43
CA ILE A 130 0.30 3.66 -15.03
C ILE A 130 1.60 4.34 -14.59
N PHE A 131 2.76 3.76 -14.93
CA PHE A 131 4.05 4.38 -14.63
C PHE A 131 4.25 5.70 -15.40
N LEU A 132 3.85 5.78 -16.67
CA LEU A 132 3.90 7.01 -17.45
C LEU A 132 3.10 8.15 -16.79
N LYS A 133 1.94 7.84 -16.20
CA LYS A 133 1.13 8.82 -15.44
C LYS A 133 1.81 9.29 -14.16
N LEU A 134 2.59 8.43 -13.49
CA LEU A 134 3.40 8.86 -12.35
C LEU A 134 4.58 9.74 -12.78
N VAL A 135 5.26 9.36 -13.87
CA VAL A 135 6.39 10.11 -14.45
C VAL A 135 5.95 11.50 -14.93
N SER A 136 4.72 11.63 -15.43
CA SER A 136 4.18 12.91 -15.92
C SER A 136 3.83 13.93 -14.82
N GLY A 137 3.95 13.55 -13.55
CA GLY A 137 3.86 14.48 -12.42
C GLY A 137 2.88 14.09 -11.32
N ASN A 138 2.00 13.12 -11.55
CA ASN A 138 1.07 12.65 -10.51
C ASN A 138 1.84 11.96 -9.37
N LEU A 139 1.45 12.23 -8.13
CA LEU A 139 2.04 11.54 -6.97
C LEU A 139 1.38 10.18 -6.74
N PHE A 140 0.09 10.08 -7.08
CA PHE A 140 -0.73 8.90 -6.85
C PHE A 140 -1.58 8.60 -8.08
N VAL A 141 -1.71 7.33 -8.44
CA VAL A 141 -2.53 6.86 -9.57
C VAL A 141 -3.32 5.63 -9.13
N VAL A 142 -4.65 5.65 -9.31
CA VAL A 142 -5.56 4.55 -8.97
C VAL A 142 -6.70 4.38 -9.97
N GLY A 143 -7.29 3.19 -10.04
CA GLY A 143 -8.52 2.97 -10.81
C GLY A 143 -9.79 3.49 -10.11
N THR A 144 -9.80 3.50 -8.78
CA THR A 144 -10.96 3.92 -7.98
C THR A 144 -10.58 4.41 -6.58
N TYR A 145 -11.54 5.05 -5.92
CA TYR A 145 -11.47 5.59 -4.57
C TYR A 145 -12.63 5.00 -3.76
N SER A 146 -12.38 4.61 -2.52
CA SER A 146 -13.36 3.92 -1.68
C SER A 146 -13.46 4.55 -0.29
N HIS A 147 -14.63 4.37 0.32
CA HIS A 147 -14.80 4.55 1.75
C HIS A 147 -14.39 3.28 2.47
N ASP A 148 -14.00 3.43 3.73
CA ASP A 148 -13.86 2.34 4.68
C ASP A 148 -14.96 2.49 5.74
N GLU A 149 -15.21 1.44 6.51
CA GLU A 149 -16.29 1.46 7.49
C GLU A 149 -16.00 2.45 8.63
N HIS A 150 -16.98 3.25 9.04
CA HIS A 150 -16.78 4.30 10.06
C HIS A 150 -16.22 3.74 11.39
N PHE A 151 -16.60 2.51 11.76
CA PHE A 151 -16.15 1.91 13.01
C PHE A 151 -14.66 1.55 13.02
N VAL A 152 -14.05 1.28 11.85
CA VAL A 152 -12.61 1.00 11.73
C VAL A 152 -11.78 2.26 11.53
N THR A 153 -12.37 3.35 11.05
CA THR A 153 -11.69 4.65 10.86
C THR A 153 -11.87 5.61 12.03
N ARG A 154 -12.51 5.18 13.11
CA ARG A 154 -12.84 6.03 14.26
C ARG A 154 -11.63 6.78 14.82
N GLY A 155 -11.74 8.11 14.82
CA GLY A 155 -10.74 9.05 15.32
C GLY A 155 -9.54 9.26 14.40
N LEU A 156 -9.51 8.67 13.20
CA LEU A 156 -8.46 8.91 12.22
C LEU A 156 -8.45 10.37 11.75
N ASN A 157 -9.62 10.90 11.36
CA ASN A 157 -9.70 12.28 10.88
C ASN A 157 -9.33 13.31 11.96
N ASP A 158 -9.81 13.12 13.19
CA ASP A 158 -9.43 13.99 14.31
C ASP A 158 -7.92 13.91 14.59
N PHE A 159 -7.32 12.72 14.50
CA PHE A 159 -5.86 12.56 14.62
C PHE A 159 -5.11 13.33 13.53
N SER A 160 -5.54 13.22 12.27
CA SER A 160 -4.92 13.96 11.17
C SER A 160 -5.06 15.47 11.33
N ILE A 161 -6.24 15.97 11.70
CA ILE A 161 -6.45 17.41 11.92
C ILE A 161 -5.60 17.91 13.08
N GLN A 162 -5.50 17.16 14.19
CA GLN A 162 -4.64 17.52 15.31
C GLN A 162 -3.17 17.55 14.91
N PHE A 163 -2.71 16.56 14.14
CA PHE A 163 -1.37 16.55 13.57
C PHE A 163 -1.12 17.79 12.71
N MET A 164 -2.05 18.10 11.81
CA MET A 164 -1.92 19.25 10.91
C MET A 164 -1.91 20.57 11.67
N ASN A 165 -2.76 20.73 12.69
CA ASN A 165 -2.73 21.90 13.55
C ASN A 165 -1.39 22.01 14.30
N HIS A 166 -0.84 20.90 14.81
CA HIS A 166 0.43 20.93 15.53
C HIS A 166 1.62 21.27 14.62
N TYR A 167 1.68 20.69 13.42
CA TYR A 167 2.87 20.79 12.57
C TYR A 167 2.78 21.83 11.44
N SER A 168 1.58 22.24 11.01
CA SER A 168 1.40 23.19 9.88
C SER A 168 1.25 24.64 10.33
N ILE A 169 0.69 24.89 11.52
CA ILE A 169 0.66 26.23 12.12
C ILE A 169 2.09 26.77 12.30
N ASN A 170 3.05 25.88 12.55
CA ASN A 170 4.45 26.22 12.70
C ASN A 170 5.19 26.55 11.38
N VAL A 171 4.56 26.34 10.22
CA VAL A 171 5.20 26.60 8.91
C VAL A 171 4.80 27.96 8.34
N ASN A 172 3.53 28.39 8.51
CA ASN A 172 3.01 29.58 7.84
C ASN A 172 2.29 30.61 8.74
N GLY A 173 2.16 30.38 10.06
CA GLY A 173 1.58 31.36 10.99
C GLY A 173 0.10 31.72 10.79
N GLU A 174 -0.59 31.11 9.80
CA GLU A 174 -2.01 31.29 9.56
C GLU A 174 -2.84 30.15 10.14
N ASN A 175 -4.01 30.47 10.72
CA ASN A 175 -4.98 29.51 11.23
C ASN A 175 -5.76 28.86 10.08
N TYR A 176 -5.11 27.96 9.33
CA TYR A 176 -5.81 27.17 8.33
C TYR A 176 -6.82 26.24 9.02
N LYS A 177 -8.11 26.39 8.71
CA LYS A 177 -9.17 25.51 9.23
C LYS A 177 -9.28 24.29 8.33
N PHE A 178 -8.76 23.17 8.82
CA PHE A 178 -8.98 21.88 8.18
C PHE A 178 -10.43 21.45 8.37
N ASN A 179 -11.12 21.16 7.27
CA ASN A 179 -12.47 20.63 7.31
C ASN A 179 -12.44 19.16 7.73
N ARG A 180 -13.35 18.79 8.64
CA ARG A 180 -13.61 17.39 8.97
C ARG A 180 -14.18 16.67 7.76
N ARG A 181 -13.82 15.39 7.63
CA ARG A 181 -14.31 14.50 6.58
C ARG A 181 -14.40 13.07 7.10
N ASP A 182 -15.18 12.27 6.40
CA ASP A 182 -15.19 10.83 6.59
C ASP A 182 -13.94 10.22 5.94
N PRO A 183 -13.10 9.49 6.69
CA PRO A 183 -11.92 8.86 6.13
C PRO A 183 -12.28 7.89 5.01
N SER A 184 -11.66 8.11 3.88
CA SER A 184 -11.80 7.36 2.62
C SER A 184 -10.51 7.58 1.84
N GLY A 185 -10.22 6.73 0.87
CA GLY A 185 -8.90 6.72 0.23
C GLY A 185 -8.82 5.98 -1.10
N PRO A 186 -7.64 6.02 -1.75
CA PRO A 186 -7.35 5.24 -2.95
C PRO A 186 -7.58 3.74 -2.70
N TYR A 187 -8.17 2.99 -3.64
CA TYR A 187 -8.33 1.56 -3.42
C TYR A 187 -6.99 0.83 -3.52
N THR A 188 -6.35 0.58 -2.37
CA THR A 188 -4.89 0.35 -2.31
C THR A 188 -4.41 -1.01 -2.82
N ASN A 189 -5.31 -1.97 -3.09
CA ASN A 189 -4.91 -3.25 -3.67
C ASN A 189 -4.29 -3.12 -5.08
N LEU A 190 -4.59 -2.03 -5.79
CA LEU A 190 -3.87 -1.56 -6.97
C LEU A 190 -3.58 -0.07 -6.84
N PHE A 191 -2.33 0.27 -6.50
CA PHE A 191 -1.95 1.65 -6.13
C PHE A 191 -0.59 2.06 -6.68
N GLY A 192 -0.61 3.02 -7.59
CA GLY A 192 0.60 3.67 -8.12
C GLY A 192 1.01 4.85 -7.24
N ILE A 193 2.30 4.93 -6.90
CA ILE A 193 2.84 5.98 -6.03
C ILE A 193 4.22 6.45 -6.50
N SER A 194 4.44 7.76 -6.47
CA SER A 194 5.76 8.37 -6.61
C SER A 194 6.49 8.33 -5.27
N LEU A 195 7.59 7.61 -5.19
CA LEU A 195 8.36 7.43 -3.96
C LEU A 195 9.11 8.70 -3.53
N LYS A 196 9.17 9.74 -4.38
CA LYS A 196 9.72 11.06 -4.02
C LYS A 196 8.99 11.72 -2.84
N ILE A 197 7.74 11.31 -2.56
CA ILE A 197 6.98 11.83 -1.43
C ILE A 197 7.65 11.58 -0.07
N ARG A 198 8.53 10.57 0.03
CA ARG A 198 9.33 10.31 1.23
C ARG A 198 10.28 11.45 1.58
N ASN A 199 10.55 12.36 0.65
CA ASN A 199 11.37 13.55 0.89
C ASN A 199 10.56 14.68 1.55
N ASN A 200 9.23 14.56 1.64
CA ASN A 200 8.38 15.56 2.32
C ASN A 200 8.46 15.37 3.84
N ASP A 201 8.93 16.41 4.54
CA ASP A 201 9.13 16.37 6.00
C ASP A 201 7.84 16.18 6.78
N LEU A 202 6.74 16.80 6.34
CA LEU A 202 5.45 16.69 7.00
C LEU A 202 4.89 15.26 6.87
N PHE A 203 5.01 14.66 5.68
CA PHE A 203 4.66 13.26 5.45
C PHE A 203 5.46 12.30 6.33
N ARG A 204 6.79 12.45 6.39
CA ARG A 204 7.63 11.60 7.26
C ARG A 204 7.24 11.70 8.72
N LYS A 205 6.93 12.91 9.20
CA LYS A 205 6.42 13.13 10.57
C LYS A 205 5.06 12.45 10.76
N TYR A 206 4.15 12.55 9.79
CA TYR A 206 2.84 11.92 9.87
C TYR A 206 2.93 10.39 9.98
N VAL A 207 3.72 9.75 9.10
CA VAL A 207 3.95 8.29 9.16
C VAL A 207 4.49 7.87 10.53
N LYS A 208 5.44 8.63 11.07
CA LYS A 208 6.03 8.37 12.39
C LYS A 208 4.99 8.50 13.52
N GLU A 209 4.18 9.55 13.52
CA GLU A 209 3.12 9.75 14.52
C GLU A 209 2.05 8.64 14.44
N VAL A 210 1.70 8.20 13.24
CA VAL A 210 0.78 7.06 13.05
C VAL A 210 1.36 5.78 13.65
N ASP A 211 2.63 5.45 13.40
CA ASP A 211 3.26 4.25 13.98
C ASP A 211 3.30 4.31 15.52
N ILE A 212 3.74 5.45 16.08
CA ILE A 212 3.82 5.67 17.54
C ILE A 212 2.44 5.56 18.19
N SER A 213 1.39 6.02 17.52
CA SER A 213 0.03 6.01 18.06
C SER A 213 -0.54 4.60 18.29
N ASN A 214 0.05 3.57 17.65
CA ASN A 214 -0.45 2.20 17.60
C ASN A 214 -1.89 2.04 17.08
N LYS A 215 -2.50 3.07 16.48
CA LYS A 215 -3.92 3.03 16.09
C LYS A 215 -4.22 2.10 14.92
N ILE A 216 -3.23 1.78 14.08
CA ILE A 216 -3.32 0.66 13.13
C ILE A 216 -3.67 -0.64 13.88
N TYR A 217 -2.98 -0.89 15.01
CA TYR A 217 -3.15 -2.10 15.81
C TYR A 217 -4.32 -2.04 16.77
N GLU A 218 -4.62 -0.90 17.38
CA GLU A 218 -5.74 -0.79 18.31
C GLU A 218 -7.08 -0.72 17.57
N ARG A 219 -7.16 0.08 16.50
CA ARG A 219 -8.42 0.48 15.85
C ARG A 219 -8.61 -0.04 14.44
N ARG A 220 -7.62 -0.71 13.86
CA ARG A 220 -7.64 -1.16 12.45
C ARG A 220 -7.75 0.08 11.54
N TRP A 221 -6.85 1.05 11.72
CA TRP A 221 -6.64 2.02 10.65
C TRP A 221 -6.02 1.29 9.47
N GLY A 222 -6.82 1.12 8.40
CA GLY A 222 -6.36 0.56 7.16
C GLY A 222 -5.39 1.50 6.45
N ASP A 223 -4.50 0.96 5.63
CA ASP A 223 -3.62 1.75 4.77
C ASP A 223 -4.42 2.59 3.76
N LEU A 224 -5.57 2.10 3.28
CA LEU A 224 -6.47 2.84 2.40
C LEU A 224 -6.90 4.21 2.97
N PRO A 225 -7.60 4.29 4.11
CA PRO A 225 -8.01 5.58 4.65
C PRO A 225 -6.82 6.41 5.12
N LEU A 226 -5.72 5.79 5.59
CA LEU A 226 -4.49 6.52 5.94
C LEU A 226 -3.88 7.25 4.73
N TRP A 227 -3.80 6.59 3.58
CA TRP A 227 -3.38 7.23 2.33
C TRP A 227 -4.32 8.34 1.89
N GLY A 228 -5.61 8.18 2.12
CA GLY A 228 -6.61 9.22 1.90
C GLY A 228 -6.36 10.48 2.73
N GLU A 229 -6.05 10.34 4.01
CA GLU A 229 -5.71 11.47 4.88
C GLU A 229 -4.41 12.16 4.44
N VAL A 230 -3.40 11.40 4.02
CA VAL A 230 -2.15 11.93 3.47
C VAL A 230 -2.40 12.75 2.19
N ILE A 231 -3.23 12.24 1.28
CA ILE A 231 -3.60 12.94 0.05
C ILE A 231 -4.37 14.22 0.38
N ASP A 232 -5.39 14.15 1.24
CA ASP A 232 -6.27 15.30 1.50
C ASP A 232 -5.57 16.41 2.30
N TYR A 233 -4.75 16.04 3.28
CA TYR A 233 -4.18 17.03 4.21
C TYR A 233 -2.73 17.42 3.90
N ILE A 234 -1.91 16.54 3.33
CA ILE A 234 -0.48 16.80 3.17
C ILE A 234 -0.14 17.20 1.74
N PHE A 235 -0.64 16.47 0.75
CA PHE A 235 -0.26 16.68 -0.66
C PHE A 235 -1.29 17.45 -1.49
N GLY A 236 -2.57 17.40 -1.11
CA GLY A 236 -3.68 17.96 -1.86
C GLY A 236 -4.23 16.99 -2.91
N LYS A 237 -5.54 17.07 -3.15
CA LYS A 237 -6.28 16.17 -4.06
C LYS A 237 -5.81 16.22 -5.51
N ASP A 238 -5.28 17.37 -5.95
CA ASP A 238 -4.77 17.55 -7.32
C ASP A 238 -3.55 16.66 -7.63
N THR A 239 -2.94 16.04 -6.60
CA THR A 239 -1.83 15.10 -6.76
C THR A 239 -2.25 13.66 -7.05
N LEU A 240 -3.55 13.36 -6.91
CA LEU A 240 -4.16 12.06 -7.15
C LEU A 240 -4.85 12.03 -8.52
N LEU A 241 -4.45 11.09 -9.36
CA LEU A 241 -5.17 10.74 -10.58
C LEU A 241 -6.04 9.50 -10.35
N ILE A 242 -7.35 9.65 -10.50
CA ILE A 242 -8.29 8.54 -10.63
C ILE A 242 -8.48 8.24 -12.11
N ASP A 243 -7.91 7.13 -12.57
CA ASP A 243 -7.87 6.76 -13.98
C ASP A 243 -8.82 5.59 -14.28
N LYS A 244 -9.91 5.90 -14.96
CA LYS A 244 -10.94 4.93 -15.35
C LYS A 244 -10.49 3.94 -16.43
N THR A 245 -9.31 4.12 -17.00
CA THR A 245 -8.69 3.13 -17.91
C THR A 245 -7.97 2.01 -17.17
N ILE A 246 -7.71 2.15 -15.87
CA ILE A 246 -7.14 1.10 -15.04
C ILE A 246 -8.21 0.06 -14.75
N LYS A 247 -8.07 -1.10 -15.39
CA LYS A 247 -8.97 -2.24 -15.26
C LYS A 247 -8.29 -3.41 -14.58
N TYR A 248 -8.98 -4.02 -13.62
CA TYR A 248 -8.53 -5.23 -12.96
C TYR A 248 -9.67 -5.90 -12.21
N TYR A 249 -9.49 -7.18 -11.89
CA TYR A 249 -10.38 -7.93 -11.02
C TYR A 249 -9.69 -8.20 -9.68
N HIS A 250 -10.41 -7.96 -8.57
CA HIS A 250 -9.97 -8.24 -7.21
C HIS A 250 -10.75 -9.42 -6.64
N ASP A 251 -10.09 -10.58 -6.51
CA ASP A 251 -10.77 -11.85 -6.27
C ASP A 251 -11.42 -11.95 -4.89
N SER A 252 -10.73 -11.53 -3.82
CA SER A 252 -11.29 -11.60 -2.46
C SER A 252 -12.56 -10.76 -2.27
N HIS A 253 -12.78 -9.75 -3.11
CA HIS A 253 -13.97 -8.90 -3.09
C HIS A 253 -14.93 -9.21 -4.26
N HIS A 254 -14.60 -10.19 -5.12
CA HIS A 254 -15.35 -10.50 -6.35
C HIS A 254 -15.74 -9.26 -7.16
N THR A 255 -14.82 -8.29 -7.24
CA THR A 255 -15.10 -6.97 -7.78
C THR A 255 -14.26 -6.70 -9.02
N GLN A 256 -14.93 -6.35 -10.12
CA GLN A 256 -14.29 -5.76 -11.29
C GLN A 256 -14.18 -4.24 -11.07
N VAL A 257 -12.98 -3.70 -11.19
CA VAL A 257 -12.75 -2.25 -11.18
C VAL A 257 -12.55 -1.80 -12.61
N ASN A 258 -13.49 -0.98 -13.09
CA ASN A 258 -13.60 -0.40 -14.44
C ASN A 258 -13.69 -1.40 -15.61
#